data_AF-A0A2E7I875-F1
#
_entry.id   AF-A0A2E7I875-F1
#
_cell.length_a   1.000
_cell.length_b   1.000
_cell.length_c   1.000
_cell.angle_alpha   90.00
_cell.angle_beta   90.00
_cell.angle_gamma   90.00
#
_symmetry.space_group_name_H-M   'P 1'
#
loop_
_entity.id
_entity.type
_entity.pdbx_description
1 polymer ?
#
loop_
_entity_poly.entity_id
_entity_poly.type
_entity_poly.pdbx_seq_one_letter_code
_entity_poly.pdbx_strand_id
1 'polypeptide(L)'
;MNKLKALLAIILIFLSFPANTHQISQSFSNWTVEEKKVTAIFSIAPRYITLLPVLDGYFDSLEEQLSNHLKKNIKIYSNNLACDFSSEILTRQNKDNSIKAMINFQCPENGNILSIENNSFFDASAGHIHFARIKINSNDWEETIFTSTRKKNEFSLISGKNQQSSFEVFIDYVKLGYKHILLGFDHLA
;
A
#
# COMPACT_ATOMS: atom_id res chain seq x y z
N MET A 1 3.08 -15.34 53.27
CA MET A 1 3.88 -15.12 52.05
C MET A 1 3.27 -15.72 50.76
N ASN A 2 2.21 -16.55 50.83
CA ASN A 2 1.64 -17.21 49.63
C ASN A 2 0.49 -16.44 48.94
N LYS A 3 -0.29 -15.64 49.67
CA LYS A 3 -1.46 -14.93 49.08
C LYS A 3 -1.08 -13.78 48.15
N LEU A 4 0.01 -13.06 48.45
CA LEU A 4 0.51 -11.99 47.57
C LEU A 4 1.10 -12.55 46.27
N LYS A 5 1.85 -13.66 46.35
CA LYS A 5 2.38 -14.35 45.15
C LYS A 5 1.26 -14.93 44.29
N ALA A 6 0.23 -15.51 44.92
CA ALA A 6 -0.96 -15.99 44.21
C ALA A 6 -1.73 -14.85 43.53
N LEU A 7 -1.91 -13.71 44.21
CA LEU A 7 -2.55 -12.52 43.63
C LEU A 7 -1.74 -11.97 42.45
N LEU A 8 -0.42 -11.89 42.57
CA LEU A 8 0.46 -11.42 41.49
C LEU A 8 0.40 -12.35 40.27
N ALA A 9 0.40 -13.67 40.51
CA ALA A 9 0.26 -14.66 39.44
C ALA A 9 -1.09 -14.56 38.72
N ILE A 10 -2.17 -14.31 39.45
CA ILE A 10 -3.50 -14.08 38.87
C ILE A 10 -3.50 -12.81 38.00
N ILE A 11 -2.92 -11.70 38.47
CA ILE A 11 -2.83 -10.44 37.69
C ILE A 11 -2.04 -10.64 36.39
N LEU A 12 -0.93 -11.39 36.43
CA LEU A 12 -0.13 -11.70 35.24
C LEU A 12 -0.91 -12.55 34.20
N ILE A 13 -1.80 -13.44 34.65
CA ILE A 13 -2.68 -14.21 33.76
C ILE A 13 -3.78 -13.33 33.16
N PHE A 14 -4.27 -12.33 33.88
CA PHE A 14 -5.24 -11.37 33.33
C PHE A 14 -4.63 -10.35 32.36
N LEU A 15 -3.30 -10.21 32.32
CA LEU A 15 -2.61 -9.34 31.35
C LEU A 15 -2.20 -10.05 30.06
N SER A 16 -2.36 -11.38 29.96
CA SER A 16 -1.96 -12.16 28.78
C SER A 16 -3.08 -12.38 27.76
N PHE A 17 -4.23 -11.68 27.88
CA PHE A 17 -5.24 -11.73 26.83
C PHE A 17 -4.66 -11.17 25.53
N PRO A 18 -4.78 -11.89 24.40
CA PRO A 18 -4.41 -11.34 23.12
C PRO A 18 -5.32 -10.14 22.84
N ALA A 19 -4.74 -8.95 22.88
CA ALA A 19 -5.39 -7.77 22.33
C ALA A 19 -5.52 -7.99 20.82
N ASN A 20 -6.71 -8.37 20.36
CA ASN A 20 -7.04 -8.38 18.95
C ASN A 20 -7.17 -6.93 18.52
N THR A 21 -6.03 -6.27 18.29
CA THR A 21 -6.02 -4.97 17.65
C THR A 21 -6.55 -5.15 16.23
N HIS A 22 -7.60 -4.40 15.91
CA HIS A 22 -8.19 -4.36 14.57
C HIS A 22 -7.05 -4.24 13.55
N GLN A 23 -6.91 -5.25 12.67
CA GLN A 23 -5.87 -5.21 11.66
C GLN A 23 -6.20 -4.10 10.67
N ILE A 24 -5.34 -3.07 10.65
CA ILE A 24 -5.42 -1.98 9.68
C ILE A 24 -5.35 -2.59 8.27
N SER A 25 -6.14 -2.03 7.35
CA SER A 25 -6.09 -2.46 5.96
C SER A 25 -4.75 -2.11 5.36
N GLN A 26 -4.04 -3.10 4.80
CA GLN A 26 -2.67 -2.94 4.32
C GLN A 26 -2.47 -3.66 3.00
N SER A 27 -1.66 -3.07 2.14
CA SER A 27 -1.15 -3.70 0.93
C SER A 27 0.30 -3.31 0.67
N PHE A 28 0.95 -4.07 -0.19
CA PHE A 28 2.38 -3.96 -0.45
C PHE A 28 2.66 -3.95 -1.95
N SER A 29 3.71 -3.26 -2.37
CA SER A 29 4.22 -3.38 -3.73
C SER A 29 5.74 -3.28 -3.82
N ASN A 30 6.31 -4.01 -4.77
CA ASN A 30 7.69 -3.82 -5.21
C ASN A 30 7.69 -3.35 -6.66
N TRP A 31 8.45 -2.31 -6.94
CA TRP A 31 8.57 -1.70 -8.26
C TRP A 31 10.00 -1.79 -8.75
N THR A 32 10.17 -2.21 -9.99
CA THR A 32 11.45 -2.19 -10.69
C THR A 32 11.31 -1.32 -11.93
N VAL A 33 12.21 -0.35 -12.08
CA VAL A 33 12.23 0.60 -13.18
C VAL A 33 13.53 0.40 -13.93
N GLU A 34 13.42 0.01 -15.20
CA GLU A 34 14.54 -0.23 -16.09
C GLU A 34 14.28 0.57 -17.37
N GLU A 35 15.00 1.69 -17.52
CA GLU A 35 14.80 2.65 -18.61
C GLU A 35 13.32 3.10 -18.73
N LYS A 36 12.63 2.68 -19.79
CA LYS A 36 11.23 3.00 -20.07
C LYS A 36 10.24 1.95 -19.55
N LYS A 37 10.72 0.85 -18.97
CA LYS A 37 9.89 -0.26 -18.49
C LYS A 37 9.75 -0.15 -16.99
N VAL A 38 8.51 -0.24 -16.52
CA VAL A 38 8.20 -0.26 -15.09
C VAL A 38 7.39 -1.51 -14.80
N THR A 39 7.87 -2.34 -13.88
CA THR A 39 7.15 -3.53 -13.41
C THR A 39 6.80 -3.35 -11.93
N ALA A 40 5.53 -3.57 -11.59
CA ALA A 40 5.05 -3.58 -10.23
C ALA A 40 4.56 -4.98 -9.85
N ILE A 41 4.95 -5.47 -8.67
CA ILE A 41 4.36 -6.64 -8.04
C ILE A 41 3.57 -6.15 -6.84
N PHE A 42 2.25 -6.07 -6.98
CA PHE A 42 1.32 -5.69 -5.94
C PHE A 42 0.86 -6.92 -5.15
N SER A 43 0.64 -6.79 -3.85
CA SER A 43 0.24 -7.88 -2.96
C SER A 43 -0.75 -7.40 -1.90
N ILE A 44 -1.85 -8.14 -1.72
CA ILE A 44 -2.86 -7.82 -0.72
C ILE A 44 -3.58 -9.07 -0.20
N ALA A 45 -4.13 -8.98 1.01
CA ALA A 45 -4.98 -10.04 1.57
C ALA A 45 -6.35 -10.11 0.85
N PRO A 46 -6.87 -11.31 0.54
CA PRO A 46 -8.15 -11.50 -0.17
C PRO A 46 -9.33 -10.73 0.42
N ARG A 47 -9.43 -10.66 1.75
CA ARG A 47 -10.50 -9.97 2.48
C ARG A 47 -10.62 -8.47 2.19
N TYR A 48 -9.57 -7.82 1.68
CA TYR A 48 -9.63 -6.41 1.29
C TYR A 48 -10.12 -6.24 -0.14
N ILE A 49 -9.93 -7.25 -1.00
CA ILE A 49 -10.45 -7.28 -2.37
C ILE A 49 -11.98 -7.42 -2.36
N THR A 50 -12.54 -8.14 -1.38
CA THR A 50 -14.00 -8.29 -1.24
C THR A 50 -14.74 -6.99 -0.93
N LEU A 51 -14.02 -5.91 -0.62
CA LEU A 51 -14.59 -4.57 -0.43
C LEU A 51 -14.75 -3.82 -1.76
N LEU A 52 -14.02 -4.21 -2.81
CA LEU A 52 -13.99 -3.51 -4.09
C LEU A 52 -15.28 -3.58 -4.93
N PRO A 53 -16.15 -4.61 -4.83
CA PRO A 53 -17.36 -4.67 -5.64
C PRO A 53 -18.30 -3.47 -5.47
N VAL A 54 -18.28 -2.80 -4.32
CA VAL A 54 -19.09 -1.59 -4.08
C VAL A 54 -18.63 -0.39 -4.93
N LEU A 55 -17.36 -0.38 -5.35
CA LEU A 55 -16.76 0.70 -6.14
C LEU A 55 -16.74 0.36 -7.64
N ASP A 56 -16.43 -0.89 -7.98
CA ASP A 56 -16.13 -1.30 -9.35
C ASP A 56 -17.20 -2.15 -10.02
N GLY A 57 -18.22 -2.58 -9.26
CA GLY A 57 -19.09 -3.69 -9.65
C GLY A 57 -18.44 -5.04 -9.39
N TYR A 58 -19.23 -6.10 -9.58
CA TYR A 58 -18.84 -7.47 -9.31
C TYR A 58 -18.09 -8.10 -10.50
N PHE A 59 -17.05 -8.87 -10.19
CA PHE A 59 -16.32 -9.72 -11.13
C PHE A 59 -16.31 -11.18 -10.66
N ASP A 60 -16.08 -12.11 -11.58
CA ASP A 60 -16.26 -13.55 -11.34
C ASP A 60 -15.22 -14.15 -10.39
N SER A 61 -14.07 -13.49 -10.23
CA SER A 61 -13.00 -13.91 -9.32
C SER A 61 -12.35 -12.73 -8.59
N LEU A 62 -11.70 -13.01 -7.45
CA LEU A 62 -10.93 -11.99 -6.71
C LEU A 62 -9.72 -11.50 -7.52
N GLU A 63 -9.11 -12.39 -8.30
CA GLU A 63 -8.02 -12.05 -9.20
C GLU A 63 -8.46 -11.05 -10.27
N GLU A 64 -9.61 -11.29 -10.90
CA GLU A 64 -10.18 -10.39 -11.89
C GLU A 64 -10.64 -9.07 -11.24
N GLN A 65 -11.29 -9.14 -10.08
CA GLN A 65 -11.68 -7.96 -9.30
C GLN A 65 -10.45 -7.07 -9.02
N LEU A 66 -9.35 -7.68 -8.55
CA LEU A 66 -8.12 -6.95 -8.26
C LEU A 66 -7.48 -6.38 -9.54
N SER A 67 -7.33 -7.18 -10.60
CA SER A 67 -6.76 -6.72 -11.86
C SER A 67 -7.49 -5.51 -12.42
N ASN A 68 -8.82 -5.57 -12.50
CA ASN A 68 -9.63 -4.48 -13.02
C ASN A 68 -9.55 -3.23 -12.14
N HIS A 69 -9.57 -3.41 -10.83
CA HIS A 69 -9.46 -2.31 -9.89
C HIS A 69 -8.09 -1.60 -9.97
N LEU A 70 -6.98 -2.36 -9.97
CA LEU A 70 -5.63 -1.79 -10.06
C LEU A 70 -5.42 -1.07 -11.40
N LYS A 71 -5.96 -1.59 -12.51
CA LYS A 71 -5.87 -0.97 -13.83
C LYS A 71 -6.47 0.44 -13.87
N LYS A 72 -7.54 0.68 -13.10
CA LYS A 72 -8.20 2.00 -13.02
C LYS A 72 -7.48 2.96 -12.08
N ASN A 73 -6.89 2.44 -11.00
CA ASN A 73 -6.49 3.23 -9.84
C ASN A 73 -4.97 3.44 -9.68
N ILE A 74 -4.16 2.72 -10.45
CA ILE A 74 -2.72 2.93 -10.51
C ILE A 74 -2.36 3.64 -11.81
N LYS A 75 -1.69 4.77 -11.68
CA LYS A 75 -1.17 5.55 -12.81
C LYS A 75 0.29 5.88 -12.54
N ILE A 76 1.09 5.91 -13.60
CA ILE A 76 2.47 6.35 -13.50
C ILE A 76 2.78 7.35 -14.61
N TYR A 77 3.73 8.24 -14.36
CA TYR A 77 4.14 9.27 -15.30
C TYR A 77 5.66 9.40 -15.32
N SER A 78 6.24 9.59 -16.50
CA SER A 78 7.65 9.95 -16.70
C SER A 78 7.68 11.39 -17.22
N ASN A 79 8.29 12.33 -16.48
CA ASN A 79 8.26 13.77 -16.81
C ASN A 79 6.85 14.32 -17.15
N ASN A 80 5.83 13.94 -16.38
CA ASN A 80 4.40 14.27 -16.60
C ASN A 80 3.75 13.64 -17.84
N LEU A 81 4.44 12.81 -18.61
CA LEU A 81 3.83 11.99 -19.66
C LEU A 81 3.37 10.66 -19.06
N ALA A 82 2.10 10.31 -19.27
CA ALA A 82 1.55 9.06 -18.78
C ALA A 82 2.27 7.86 -19.41
N CYS A 83 2.55 6.83 -18.60
CA CYS A 83 2.99 5.55 -19.11
C CYS A 83 1.80 4.60 -19.24
N ASP A 84 1.76 3.85 -20.34
CA ASP A 84 0.65 2.94 -20.63
C ASP A 84 0.94 1.55 -20.09
N PHE A 85 -0.11 0.77 -19.82
CA PHE A 85 0.02 -0.66 -19.57
C PHE A 85 0.59 -1.34 -20.81
N SER A 86 1.68 -2.10 -20.65
CA SER A 86 2.32 -2.82 -21.75
C SER A 86 1.78 -4.24 -21.95
N SER A 87 1.04 -4.75 -20.98
CA SER A 87 0.39 -6.06 -21.01
C SER A 87 -0.86 -6.06 -20.14
N GLU A 88 -1.65 -7.13 -20.22
CA GLU A 88 -2.64 -7.44 -19.20
C GLU A 88 -1.99 -7.64 -17.82
N ILE A 89 -2.77 -7.40 -16.77
CA ILE A 89 -2.34 -7.58 -15.38
C ILE A 89 -2.49 -9.06 -15.03
N LEU A 90 -1.37 -9.70 -14.70
CA LEU A 90 -1.34 -11.11 -14.31
C LEU A 90 -1.53 -11.23 -12.80
N THR A 91 -2.71 -11.70 -12.40
CA THR A 91 -3.07 -11.84 -10.97
C THR A 91 -3.24 -13.30 -10.58
N ARG A 92 -2.73 -13.67 -9.41
CA ARG A 92 -2.82 -15.03 -8.87
C ARG A 92 -2.76 -15.04 -7.36
N GLN A 93 -3.48 -15.98 -6.74
CA GLN A 93 -3.27 -16.33 -5.35
C GLN A 93 -1.88 -16.94 -5.14
N ASN A 94 -1.24 -16.59 -4.04
CA ASN A 94 0.10 -17.02 -3.66
C ASN A 94 0.05 -17.96 -2.44
N LYS A 95 1.16 -18.69 -2.17
CA LYS A 95 1.23 -19.68 -1.08
C LYS A 95 1.02 -19.09 0.33
N ASP A 96 1.31 -17.82 0.51
CA ASP A 96 1.08 -17.05 1.74
C ASP A 96 -0.37 -16.57 1.89
N ASN A 97 -1.28 -17.08 1.06
CA ASN A 97 -2.69 -16.71 0.98
C ASN A 97 -2.94 -15.24 0.61
N SER A 98 -1.92 -14.52 0.13
CA SER A 98 -2.09 -13.22 -0.52
C SER A 98 -2.50 -13.39 -1.99
N ILE A 99 -3.15 -12.39 -2.56
CA ILE A 99 -3.31 -12.28 -4.01
C ILE A 99 -2.28 -11.29 -4.52
N LYS A 100 -1.51 -11.70 -5.54
CA LYS A 100 -0.45 -10.90 -6.15
C LYS A 100 -0.79 -10.58 -7.59
N ALA A 101 -0.62 -9.31 -7.96
CA ALA A 101 -0.81 -8.80 -9.31
C ALA A 101 0.51 -8.28 -9.86
N MET A 102 0.89 -8.75 -11.04
CA MET A 102 2.02 -8.22 -11.80
C MET A 102 1.50 -7.22 -12.84
N ILE A 103 2.00 -6.00 -12.77
CA ILE A 103 1.61 -4.89 -13.62
C ILE A 103 2.84 -4.43 -14.39
N ASN A 104 2.73 -4.38 -15.72
CA ASN A 104 3.81 -3.90 -16.57
C ASN A 104 3.38 -2.61 -17.27
N PHE A 105 4.25 -1.60 -17.25
CA PHE A 105 4.05 -0.33 -17.92
C PHE A 105 5.19 -0.06 -18.90
N GLN A 106 4.86 0.70 -19.94
CA GLN A 106 5.80 1.23 -20.91
C GLN A 106 5.66 2.76 -20.93
N CYS A 107 6.72 3.45 -20.53
CA CYS A 107 6.80 4.91 -20.62
C CYS A 107 7.21 5.34 -22.03
N PRO A 108 6.69 6.48 -22.53
CA PRO A 108 7.00 6.96 -23.88
C PRO A 108 8.46 7.41 -24.02
N GLU A 109 9.01 8.00 -22.96
CA GLU A 109 10.37 8.54 -22.94
C GLU A 109 11.13 8.21 -21.65
N ASN A 110 12.46 8.27 -21.75
CA ASN A 110 13.34 8.27 -20.59
C ASN A 110 13.25 9.65 -19.96
N GLY A 111 12.71 9.72 -18.74
CA GLY A 111 12.57 10.96 -18.00
C GLY A 111 13.66 11.14 -16.94
N ASN A 112 13.59 12.28 -16.25
CA ASN A 112 14.37 12.53 -15.04
C ASN A 112 13.56 12.23 -13.78
N ILE A 113 12.23 12.26 -13.88
CA ILE A 113 11.30 12.10 -12.77
C ILE A 113 10.30 11.00 -13.11
N LEU A 114 10.17 10.03 -12.20
CA LEU A 114 9.07 9.06 -12.20
C LEU A 114 8.07 9.46 -11.14
N SER A 115 6.81 9.63 -11.53
CA SER A 115 5.70 9.81 -10.59
C SER A 115 4.85 8.55 -10.55
N ILE A 116 4.53 8.10 -9.35
CA ILE A 116 3.63 6.99 -9.10
C ILE A 116 2.42 7.53 -8.36
N GLU A 117 1.23 7.33 -8.92
CA GLU A 117 -0.06 7.61 -8.31
C GLU A 117 -0.76 6.28 -8.00
N ASN A 118 -0.98 6.02 -6.72
CA ASN A 118 -1.73 4.87 -6.26
C ASN A 118 -2.99 5.37 -5.56
N ASN A 119 -4.16 5.06 -6.13
CA ASN A 119 -5.46 5.41 -5.55
C ASN A 119 -6.28 4.19 -5.13
N SER A 120 -5.67 3.00 -5.12
CA SER A 120 -6.40 1.72 -5.14
C SER A 120 -7.37 1.56 -3.95
N PHE A 121 -6.87 1.43 -2.73
CA PHE A 121 -7.72 0.98 -1.62
C PHE A 121 -8.23 2.07 -0.68
N PHE A 122 -7.89 3.34 -0.93
CA PHE A 122 -8.20 4.43 0.02
C PHE A 122 -9.69 4.79 0.07
N ASP A 123 -10.41 4.59 -1.03
CA ASP A 123 -11.84 4.86 -1.11
C ASP A 123 -12.66 3.66 -0.58
N ALA A 124 -12.08 2.44 -0.62
CA ALA A 124 -12.67 1.24 -0.02
C ALA A 124 -12.42 1.17 1.51
N SER A 125 -11.32 1.75 1.98
CA SER A 125 -10.96 1.81 3.40
C SER A 125 -10.11 3.05 3.67
N ALA A 126 -10.71 4.04 4.36
CA ALA A 126 -10.07 5.33 4.61
C ALA A 126 -8.75 5.23 5.39
N GLY A 127 -8.64 4.22 6.27
CA GLY A 127 -7.45 3.90 7.05
C GLY A 127 -6.46 2.96 6.34
N HIS A 128 -6.66 2.66 5.05
CA HIS A 128 -5.75 1.80 4.31
C HIS A 128 -4.36 2.44 4.19
N ILE A 129 -3.32 1.61 4.36
CA ILE A 129 -1.93 2.01 4.18
C ILE A 129 -1.30 1.10 3.13
N HIS A 130 -0.68 1.70 2.12
CA HIS A 130 0.06 0.95 1.10
C HIS A 130 1.55 1.22 1.22
N PHE A 131 2.33 0.16 1.45
CA PHE A 131 3.79 0.22 1.51
C PHE A 131 4.37 -0.13 0.14
N ALA A 132 5.26 0.69 -0.37
CA ALA A 132 5.90 0.46 -1.65
C ALA A 132 7.42 0.51 -1.52
N ARG A 133 8.10 -0.39 -2.22
CA ARG A 133 9.55 -0.39 -2.38
C ARG A 133 9.85 -0.21 -3.86
N ILE A 134 10.71 0.74 -4.20
CA ILE A 134 11.01 1.12 -5.57
C ILE A 134 12.50 0.94 -5.80
N LYS A 135 12.86 0.22 -6.87
CA LYS A 135 14.23 0.10 -7.35
C LYS A 135 14.32 0.70 -8.75
N ILE A 136 15.15 1.71 -8.90
CA ILE A 136 15.40 2.38 -10.19
C ILE A 136 16.78 1.98 -10.69
N ASN A 137 16.84 1.31 -11.84
CA ASN A 137 18.06 0.80 -12.45
C ASN A 137 18.90 -0.01 -11.42
N SER A 138 20.19 0.29 -11.31
CA SER A 138 21.11 -0.34 -10.37
C SER A 138 21.14 0.29 -8.97
N ASN A 139 20.27 1.26 -8.68
CA ASN A 139 20.24 1.92 -7.37
C ASN A 139 19.65 1.00 -6.28
N ASP A 140 19.86 1.40 -5.02
CA ASP A 140 19.28 0.73 -3.87
C ASP A 140 17.74 0.85 -3.83
N TRP A 141 17.11 -0.05 -3.08
CA TRP A 141 15.68 0.03 -2.82
C TRP A 141 15.35 1.28 -1.98
N GLU A 142 14.39 2.05 -2.46
CA GLU A 142 13.79 3.17 -1.75
C GLU A 142 12.40 2.80 -1.27
N GLU A 143 12.08 3.06 -0.01
CA GLU A 143 10.78 2.76 0.57
C GLU A 143 9.91 4.02 0.63
N THR A 144 8.62 3.87 0.34
CA THR A 144 7.62 4.94 0.51
C THR A 144 6.30 4.38 0.99
N ILE A 145 5.43 5.28 1.42
CA ILE A 145 4.08 4.97 1.88
C ILE A 145 3.09 5.80 1.07
N PHE A 146 1.99 5.17 0.68
CA PHE A 146 0.82 5.80 0.12
C PHE A 146 -0.33 5.73 1.12
N THR A 147 -1.07 6.82 1.26
CA THR A 147 -2.21 6.97 2.17
C THR A 147 -3.34 7.72 1.48
N SER A 148 -4.52 7.80 2.10
CA SER A 148 -5.66 8.57 1.58
C SER A 148 -5.35 10.05 1.34
N THR A 149 -4.40 10.64 2.10
CA THR A 149 -3.94 12.02 1.93
C THR A 149 -2.68 12.15 1.07
N ARG A 150 -1.99 11.05 0.79
CA ARG A 150 -0.75 11.01 0.02
C ARG A 150 -0.82 9.87 -1.00
N LYS A 151 -1.53 10.15 -2.10
CA LYS A 151 -1.76 9.18 -3.18
C LYS A 151 -0.69 9.24 -4.29
N LYS A 152 0.17 10.27 -4.29
CA LYS A 152 1.23 10.51 -5.29
C LYS A 152 2.61 10.60 -4.62
N ASN A 153 3.63 9.98 -5.22
CA ASN A 153 5.04 10.13 -4.85
C ASN A 153 5.90 10.31 -6.12
N GLU A 154 7.01 11.03 -6.01
CA GLU A 154 7.92 11.32 -7.12
C GLU A 154 9.35 10.89 -6.81
N PHE A 155 10.02 10.30 -7.80
CA PHE A 155 11.35 9.72 -7.66
C PHE A 155 12.26 10.26 -8.75
N SER A 156 13.52 10.53 -8.41
CA SER A 156 14.55 10.81 -9.41
C SER A 156 14.93 9.52 -10.13
N LEU A 157 14.82 9.52 -11.46
CA LEU A 157 15.26 8.39 -12.29
C LEU A 157 16.79 8.25 -12.34
N ILE A 158 17.52 9.30 -11.92
CA ILE A 158 18.99 9.32 -11.87
C ILE A 158 19.47 8.78 -10.53
N SER A 159 19.09 9.41 -9.41
CA SER A 159 19.57 9.02 -8.08
C SER A 159 18.80 7.85 -7.46
N GLY A 160 17.64 7.50 -8.02
CA GLY A 160 16.73 6.50 -7.46
C GLY A 160 16.02 6.94 -6.18
N LYS A 161 16.25 8.17 -5.72
CA LYS A 161 15.71 8.68 -4.46
C LYS A 161 14.34 9.28 -4.63
N ASN A 162 13.51 9.11 -3.60
CA ASN A 162 12.27 9.88 -3.48
C ASN A 162 12.66 11.37 -3.41
N GLN A 163 12.01 12.20 -4.22
CA GLN A 163 12.29 13.64 -4.24
C GLN A 163 11.77 14.33 -2.97
N GLN A 164 10.98 13.63 -2.17
CA GLN A 164 10.42 14.14 -0.95
C GLN A 164 11.33 13.88 0.25
N SER A 165 11.36 14.84 1.17
CA SER A 165 12.12 14.74 2.41
C SER A 165 11.55 13.65 3.34
N SER A 166 12.42 12.84 3.94
CA SER A 166 12.04 11.84 4.95
C SER A 166 11.31 12.46 6.17
N PHE A 167 11.56 13.74 6.46
CA PHE A 167 10.86 14.48 7.51
C PHE A 167 9.38 14.72 7.17
N GLU A 168 9.07 15.00 5.90
CA GLU A 168 7.69 15.18 5.46
C GLU A 168 6.91 13.86 5.50
N VAL A 169 7.55 12.74 5.14
CA VAL A 169 6.96 11.40 5.28
C VAL A 169 6.61 11.10 6.74
N PHE A 170 7.52 11.42 7.68
CA PHE A 170 7.30 11.25 9.11
C PHE A 170 6.14 12.12 9.62
N ILE A 171 6.10 13.40 9.27
CA ILE A 171 5.02 14.31 9.68
C ILE A 171 3.66 13.84 9.15
N ASP A 172 3.60 13.35 7.92
CA ASP A 172 2.35 12.82 7.37
C ASP A 172 1.89 11.54 8.07
N TYR A 173 2.82 10.65 8.44
CA TYR A 173 2.51 9.49 9.25
C TYR A 173 1.99 9.89 10.64
N VAL A 174 2.62 10.86 11.30
CA VAL A 174 2.17 11.39 12.60
C VAL A 174 0.80 12.06 12.46
N LYS A 175 0.54 12.83 11.40
CA LYS A 175 -0.78 13.42 11.13
C LYS A 175 -1.85 12.38 10.89
N LEU A 176 -1.52 11.28 10.20
CA LEU A 176 -2.45 10.15 10.00
C LEU A 176 -2.80 9.50 11.34
N GLY A 177 -1.79 9.25 12.19
CA GLY A 177 -1.98 8.73 13.55
C GLY A 177 -2.79 9.69 14.43
N TYR A 178 -2.49 10.99 14.39
CA TYR A 178 -3.18 12.03 15.16
C TYR A 178 -4.65 12.17 14.76
N LYS A 179 -4.96 12.21 13.45
CA LYS A 179 -6.34 12.28 12.95
C LYS A 179 -7.17 11.06 13.35
N HIS A 180 -6.58 9.87 13.45
CA HIS A 180 -7.29 8.69 13.92
C HIS A 180 -7.38 8.58 15.46
N ILE A 181 -6.37 9.01 16.22
CA ILE A 181 -6.37 8.91 17.69
C ILE A 181 -7.23 10.00 18.36
N LEU A 182 -7.27 11.22 17.83
CA LEU A 182 -7.93 12.37 18.48
C LEU A 182 -9.20 12.88 17.77
N LEU A 183 -9.38 12.55 16.48
CA LEU A 183 -10.54 12.99 15.68
C LEU A 183 -11.35 11.82 15.12
N GLY A 184 -11.09 10.60 15.59
CA GLY A 184 -11.90 9.44 15.25
C GLY A 184 -13.36 9.67 15.66
N PHE A 185 -14.24 9.81 14.67
CA PHE A 185 -15.69 9.73 14.84
C PHE A 185 -16.15 8.33 15.34
N ASP A 186 -15.24 7.40 15.57
CA ASP A 186 -15.45 6.06 16.17
C ASP A 186 -15.85 6.08 17.66
N HIS A 187 -16.14 7.26 18.22
CA HIS A 187 -16.82 7.41 19.52
C HIS A 187 -18.32 7.75 19.39
N LEU A 188 -18.87 7.82 18.17
CA LEU A 188 -20.32 7.93 17.95
C LEU A 188 -20.88 6.60 17.43
N ALA A 189 -21.04 5.65 18.35
CA ALA A 189 -21.99 4.55 18.27
C ALA A 189 -22.68 4.41 19.64
#